data_AF-A6VET4-F1
#
_entry.id   AF-A6VET4-F1
#
_cell.length_a   1.000
_cell.length_b   1.000
_cell.length_c   1.000
_cell.angle_alpha   90.00
_cell.angle_beta   90.00
_cell.angle_gamma   90.00
#
_symmetry.space_group_name_H-M   'P 1'
#
loop_
_entity.id
_entity.type
_entity.pdbx_description
1 polymer ?
#
loop_
_entity_poly.entity_id
_entity_poly.type
_entity_poly.pdbx_seq_one_letter_code
_entity_poly.pdbx_strand_id
1 'polypeptide(L)' 'MGYSSQAHPISSPTTSHWRDCLLRWRHNVRSRRLLAQMSEHDLADLAISPSERYVEISKPFWR' A
#
# COMPACT_ATOMS: atom_id res chain seq x y z
N MET A 1 26.20 -42.66 -8.76
CA MET A 1 25.20 -42.12 -7.81
C MET A 1 25.91 -41.13 -6.90
N GLY A 2 25.76 -39.82 -7.14
CA GLY A 2 26.31 -38.77 -6.29
C GLY A 2 25.21 -37.79 -5.96
N TYR A 3 24.84 -37.68 -4.68
CA TYR A 3 23.85 -36.72 -4.20
C TYR A 3 24.55 -35.39 -3.97
N SER A 4 24.41 -34.45 -4.91
CA SER A 4 24.82 -33.07 -4.68
C SER A 4 23.79 -32.40 -3.76
N SER A 5 24.14 -32.21 -2.49
CA SER A 5 23.36 -31.37 -1.57
C SER A 5 23.49 -29.91 -2.00
N GLN A 6 22.46 -29.35 -2.64
CA GLN A 6 22.32 -27.90 -2.77
C GLN A 6 21.75 -27.35 -1.47
N ALA A 7 22.58 -26.63 -0.72
CA ALA A 7 22.13 -25.83 0.42
C ALA A 7 21.36 -24.62 -0.11
N HIS A 8 20.06 -24.53 0.18
CA HIS A 8 19.26 -23.35 -0.12
C HIS A 8 19.68 -22.19 0.80
N PRO A 9 20.04 -21.00 0.27
CA PRO A 9 20.32 -19.85 1.10
C PRO A 9 19.02 -19.41 1.79
N ILE A 10 18.96 -19.63 3.09
CA ILE A 10 17.91 -19.10 3.97
C ILE A 10 18.05 -17.57 3.92
N SER A 11 17.18 -16.93 3.15
CA SER A 11 17.09 -15.48 3.08
C SER A 11 16.61 -14.95 4.44
N SER A 12 17.54 -14.44 5.24
CA SER A 12 17.24 -13.78 6.50
C SER A 12 16.31 -12.58 6.25
N PRO A 13 15.13 -12.51 6.90
CA PRO A 13 14.25 -11.37 6.74
C PRO A 13 14.89 -10.15 7.42
N THR A 14 15.31 -9.18 6.62
CA THR A 14 15.88 -7.92 7.08
C THR A 14 14.87 -7.18 7.96
N THR A 15 15.25 -6.94 9.21
CA THR A 15 14.44 -6.41 10.32
C THR A 15 14.15 -4.90 10.25
N SER A 16 13.91 -4.34 9.06
CA SER A 16 13.58 -2.91 8.91
C SER A 16 12.12 -2.65 8.49
N HIS A 17 11.21 -3.55 8.85
CA HIS A 17 9.78 -3.46 8.51
C HIS A 17 9.12 -2.15 8.97
N TRP A 18 9.55 -1.57 10.10
CA TRP A 18 8.93 -0.35 10.64
C TRP A 18 9.19 0.88 9.75
N ARG A 19 10.34 0.96 9.07
CA ARG A 19 10.63 2.04 8.12
C ARG A 19 9.74 1.94 6.89
N ASP A 20 9.53 0.73 6.39
CA ASP A 20 8.64 0.49 5.27
C ASP A 20 7.18 0.79 5.62
N CYS A 21 6.75 0.47 6.85
CA CYS A 21 5.45 0.89 7.37
C CYS A 21 5.32 2.43 7.39
N LEU A 22 6.31 3.15 7.91
CA LEU A 22 6.27 4.62 7.96
C LEU A 22 6.25 5.25 6.55
N LEU A 23 7.04 4.74 5.61
CA LEU A 23 7.04 5.19 4.22
C LEU A 23 5.68 4.93 3.55
N ARG A 24 5.08 3.76 3.80
CA ARG A 24 3.75 3.40 3.31
C ARG A 24 2.67 4.30 3.90
N TRP A 25 2.72 4.60 5.19
CA TRP A 25 1.78 5.52 5.83
C TRP A 25 1.88 6.93 5.25
N ARG A 26 3.10 7.43 5.02
CA ARG A 26 3.31 8.74 4.38
C ARG A 26 2.76 8.78 2.96
N HIS A 27 2.93 7.71 2.18
CA HIS A 27 2.35 7.58 0.85
C HIS A 27 0.82 7.57 0.91
N ASN A 28 0.24 6.73 1.76
CA ASN A 28 -1.21 6.60 1.96
C ASN A 28 -1.86 7.94 2.36
N VAL A 29 -1.27 8.68 3.30
CA VAL A 29 -1.76 10.00 3.72
C VAL A 29 -1.72 11.00 2.55
N ARG A 30 -0.65 11.01 1.75
CA ARG A 30 -0.56 11.90 0.58
C ARG A 30 -1.60 11.55 -0.47
N SER A 31 -1.74 10.28 -0.83
CA SER A 31 -2.70 9.81 -1.83
C SER A 31 -4.14 10.08 -1.40
N ARG A 32 -4.47 9.88 -0.11
CA ARG A 32 -5.80 10.20 0.41
C ARG A 32 -6.08 11.69 0.49
N ARG A 33 -5.08 12.53 0.76
CA ARG A 33 -5.23 13.99 0.67
C ARG A 33 -5.48 14.44 -0.77
N LEU A 34 -4.79 13.83 -1.74
CA LEU A 34 -5.03 14.09 -3.16
C LEU A 34 -6.46 13.65 -3.54
N LEU A 35 -6.87 12.44 -3.15
CA LEU A 35 -8.24 11.97 -3.35
C LEU A 35 -9.29 12.84 -2.64
N ALA A 36 -8.99 13.40 -1.47
CA ALA A 36 -9.88 14.33 -0.77
C ALA A 36 -9.97 15.71 -1.44
N GLN A 37 -8.91 16.13 -2.14
CA GLN A 37 -8.87 17.37 -2.91
C GLN A 37 -9.48 17.23 -4.30
N MET A 38 -9.50 16.02 -4.87
CA MET A 38 -10.19 15.75 -6.15
C MET A 38 -11.68 16.04 -6.01
N SER A 39 -12.21 16.81 -6.96
CA SER A 39 -13.63 17.16 -6.98
C SER A 39 -14.47 15.94 -7.37
N GLU A 40 -15.76 15.94 -7.07
CA GLU A 40 -16.66 14.86 -7.45
C GLU A 40 -16.69 14.60 -8.97
N HIS A 41 -16.40 15.63 -9.78
CA HIS A 41 -16.28 15.52 -11.23
C HIS A 41 -15.04 14.72 -11.67
N ASP A 42 -13.89 14.93 -11.02
CA ASP A 42 -12.67 14.19 -11.35
C ASP A 42 -12.77 12.70 -10.97
N LEU A 43 -13.58 12.39 -9.96
CA LEU A 43 -13.88 11.00 -9.57
C LEU A 43 -14.86 10.35 -10.54
N ALA A 44 -15.83 11.10 -11.05
CA ALA A 44 -16.76 10.63 -12.08
C ALA A 44 -16.02 10.26 -13.38
N ASP A 45 -15.01 11.05 -13.77
CA ASP A 45 -14.17 10.76 -14.95
C ASP A 45 -13.32 9.49 -14.76
N LEU A 46 -12.97 9.14 -13.53
CA LEU A 46 -12.27 7.90 -13.18
C LEU A 46 -13.21 6.71 -12.93
N ALA A 47 -14.51 6.89 -13.14
CA ALA A 47 -15.56 5.93 -12.79
C ALA A 47 -15.53 5.48 -11.31
N ILE A 48 -15.00 6.33 -10.42
CA ILE A 48 -14.95 6.07 -8.98
C ILE A 48 -16.25 6.59 -8.37
N SER A 49 -17.04 5.68 -7.80
CA SER A 49 -18.27 6.07 -7.12
C SER A 49 -17.96 6.85 -5.82
N PRO A 50 -18.75 7.87 -5.45
CA PRO A 50 -18.66 8.53 -4.15
C PRO A 50 -18.69 7.56 -2.96
N SER A 51 -19.40 6.43 -3.09
CA SER A 51 -19.43 5.37 -2.09
C SER A 51 -18.09 4.64 -1.93
N GLU A 52 -17.39 4.35 -3.03
CA GLU A 52 -16.03 3.79 -2.99
C GLU A 52 -15.04 4.78 -2.40
N ARG A 53 -15.13 6.07 -2.76
CA ARG A 53 -14.33 7.14 -2.13
C ARG A 53 -14.50 7.13 -0.62
N TYR A 54 -15.74 7.03 -0.14
CA TYR A 54 -16.05 7.03 1.29
C TYR A 54 -15.49 5.79 2.00
N VAL A 55 -15.63 4.60 1.38
CA VAL A 55 -15.02 3.37 1.86
C VAL A 55 -13.49 3.51 1.93
N GLU A 56 -12.86 4.06 0.91
CA GLU A 56 -11.40 4.21 0.84
C GLU A 56 -10.85 5.21 1.85
N ILE A 57 -11.57 6.32 2.08
CA ILE A 57 -11.23 7.33 3.11
C ILE A 57 -11.45 6.77 4.52
N SER A 58 -12.48 5.95 4.72
CA SER A 58 -12.78 5.34 6.02
C SER A 58 -11.77 4.28 6.46
N LYS A 59 -10.96 3.72 5.53
CA LYS A 59 -9.90 2.78 5.89
C LYS A 59 -8.89 3.47 6.80
N PRO A 60 -8.37 2.79 7.84
CA PRO A 60 -7.29 3.35 8.64
C PRO A 60 -6.05 3.59 7.77
N PHE A 61 -5.31 4.68 8.02
CA PHE A 61 -4.11 5.03 7.23
C PHE A 61 -2.94 4.07 7.47
N TRP A 62 -3.00 3.33 8.58
CA TRP A 62 -1.95 2.42 9.03
C TRP A 62 -2.04 1.01 8.43
N ARG A 63 -3.07 0.71 7.63
CA ARG A 63 -3.15 -0.51 6.82
C ARG A 63 -2.41 -0.35 5.50
#